data_AF-A0A1F9KUH3-F1
#
_entry.id   AF-A0A1F9KUH3-F1
#
_cell.length_a   1.000
_cell.length_b   1.000
_cell.length_c   1.000
_cell.angle_alpha   90.00
_cell.angle_beta   90.00
_cell.angle_gamma   90.00
#
_symmetry.space_group_name_H-M   'P 1'
#
loop_
_entity.id
_entity.type
_entity.pdbx_description
1 polymer ?
#
loop_
_entity_poly.entity_id
_entity_poly.type
_entity_poly.pdbx_seq_one_letter_code
_entity_poly.pdbx_strand_id
1 'polypeptide(L)'
;MLLVHQNTGVTDYIKIEALKFAKLGYTTVVPNLYEMLGFPAPTHIHTGREIQAKSSDAEFVRVIGEGWRYLNSRPDVDRSRIAVAGYCTGGEIAPRG
;
A
#
# COMPACT_ATOMS: atom_id res chain seq x y z
N MET A 1 -9.91 -4.10 1.43
CA MET A 1 -9.26 -2.81 1.72
C MET A 1 -7.80 -2.87 1.33
N LEU A 2 -7.35 -1.93 0.50
CA LEU A 2 -5.94 -1.78 0.16
C LEU A 2 -5.34 -0.74 1.11
N LEU A 3 -4.27 -1.08 1.80
CA LEU A 3 -3.61 -0.18 2.75
C LEU A 3 -2.19 0.11 2.30
N VAL A 4 -1.89 1.37 1.98
CA VAL A 4 -0.60 1.83 1.47
C VAL A 4 0.29 2.31 2.62
N HIS A 5 1.54 1.84 2.62
CA HIS A 5 2.51 2.13 3.68
C HIS A 5 3.13 3.53 3.56
N GLN A 6 3.64 4.02 4.71
CA GLN A 6 4.43 5.25 4.79
C GLN A 6 5.79 5.09 4.12
N ASN A 7 6.56 6.18 4.13
CA ASN A 7 7.94 6.21 3.66
C ASN A 7 8.88 5.18 4.31
N THR A 8 8.50 4.56 5.42
CA THR A 8 9.30 3.54 6.12
C THR A 8 9.11 2.11 5.60
N GLY A 9 8.21 1.91 4.63
CA GLY A 9 7.88 0.57 4.11
C GLY A 9 6.90 -0.19 5.01
N VAL A 10 6.85 -1.51 4.87
CA VAL A 10 5.96 -2.39 5.64
C VAL A 10 6.55 -2.66 7.03
N THR A 11 6.32 -1.72 7.95
CA THR A 11 6.73 -1.83 9.37
C THR A 11 5.64 -2.46 10.24
N ASP A 12 5.94 -2.70 11.52
CA ASP A 12 4.95 -3.23 12.47
C ASP A 12 3.76 -2.28 12.69
N TYR A 13 3.98 -0.97 12.54
CA TYR A 13 2.90 0.02 12.60
C TYR A 13 1.79 -0.29 11.60
N ILE A 14 2.12 -0.48 10.31
CA ILE A 14 1.09 -0.74 9.31
C ILE A 14 0.47 -2.13 9.43
N LYS A 15 1.19 -3.12 9.98
CA LYS A 15 0.62 -4.42 10.31
C LYS A 15 -0.45 -4.29 11.41
N ILE A 16 -0.20 -3.44 12.41
CA ILE A 16 -1.18 -3.14 13.46
C ILE A 16 -2.40 -2.41 12.87
N GLU A 17 -2.22 -1.44 11.96
CA GLU A 17 -3.34 -0.79 11.28
C GLU A 17 -4.16 -1.78 10.43
N ALA A 18 -3.49 -2.66 9.67
CA ALA A 18 -4.16 -3.71 8.91
C ALA A 18 -4.96 -4.66 9.83
N LEU A 19 -4.43 -4.99 11.01
CA LEU A 19 -5.13 -5.79 12.00
C LEU A 19 -6.38 -5.07 12.54
N LYS A 20 -6.36 -3.75 12.72
CA LYS A 20 -7.55 -2.99 13.14
C LYS A 20 -8.66 -3.11 12.10
N PHE A 21 -8.35 -2.96 10.82
CA PHE A 21 -9.34 -3.14 9.75
C PHE A 21 -9.83 -4.60 9.64
N ALA A 22 -8.93 -5.57 9.81
CA ALA A 22 -9.33 -6.98 9.87
C ALA A 22 -10.31 -7.27 11.01
N LYS A 23 -10.10 -6.66 12.20
CA LYS A 23 -11.04 -6.77 13.33
C LYS A 23 -12.40 -6.13 13.08
N LEU A 24 -12.49 -5.18 12.15
CA LEU A 24 -13.74 -4.59 11.70
C LEU A 24 -14.41 -5.39 10.56
N GLY A 25 -13.85 -6.54 10.19
CA GLY A 25 -14.39 -7.43 9.16
C GLY A 25 -13.89 -7.14 7.73
N TYR A 26 -12.88 -6.29 7.56
CA TYR A 26 -12.30 -6.02 6.24
C TYR A 26 -11.16 -6.99 5.90
N THR A 27 -11.24 -7.61 4.74
CA THR A 27 -10.08 -8.25 4.11
C THR A 27 -9.08 -7.17 3.69
N THR A 28 -7.96 -7.07 4.41
CA THR A 28 -6.98 -5.98 4.24
C THR A 28 -5.68 -6.50 3.64
N VAL A 29 -5.21 -5.83 2.57
CA VAL A 29 -3.94 -6.13 1.89
C VAL A 29 -3.04 -4.91 1.97
N VAL A 30 -1.79 -5.14 2.41
CA VAL A 30 -0.72 -4.14 2.43
C VAL A 30 0.33 -4.54 1.40
N PRO A 31 0.31 -4.00 0.17
CA PRO A 31 1.37 -4.29 -0.80
C PRO A 31 2.67 -3.62 -0.36
N ASN A 32 3.79 -4.36 -0.43
CA ASN A 32 5.12 -3.77 -0.24
C ASN A 32 5.53 -3.04 -1.53
N LEU A 33 5.20 -1.76 -1.63
CA LEU A 33 5.40 -0.99 -2.86
C LEU A 33 6.88 -0.91 -3.23
N TYR A 34 7.77 -0.77 -2.26
CA TYR A 34 9.21 -0.68 -2.52
C TYR A 34 9.79 -1.98 -3.06
N GLU A 35 9.36 -3.14 -2.56
CA GLU A 35 9.71 -4.43 -3.17
C GLU A 35 9.17 -4.57 -4.59
N MET A 36 7.92 -4.16 -4.84
CA MET A 36 7.31 -4.19 -6.17
C MET A 36 7.95 -3.20 -7.16
N LEU A 37 8.63 -2.18 -6.65
CA LEU A 37 9.49 -1.25 -7.39
C LEU A 37 10.92 -1.78 -7.60
N GLY A 38 11.25 -2.95 -7.04
CA GLY A 38 12.56 -3.59 -7.21
C GLY A 38 13.59 -3.23 -6.13
N PHE A 39 13.17 -2.70 -4.99
CA PHE A 39 14.03 -2.37 -3.85
C PHE A 39 13.80 -3.32 -2.67
N PRO A 40 14.26 -4.58 -2.73
CA PRO A 40 14.07 -5.54 -1.63
C PRO A 40 14.87 -5.14 -0.40
N ALA A 41 14.21 -5.09 0.76
CA ALA A 41 14.86 -4.88 2.05
C ALA A 41 13.96 -5.38 3.20
N PRO A 42 14.53 -5.79 4.35
CA PRO A 42 13.74 -6.17 5.52
C PRO A 42 12.84 -5.04 6.04
N THR A 43 13.31 -3.79 5.95
CA THR A 43 12.56 -2.56 6.21
C THR A 43 13.11 -1.43 5.34
N HIS A 44 12.36 -0.34 5.20
CA HIS A 44 12.80 0.86 4.46
C HIS A 44 12.82 2.11 5.33
N ILE A 45 12.99 1.94 6.65
CA ILE A 45 12.96 3.04 7.63
C ILE A 45 13.97 4.15 7.27
N HIS A 46 15.12 3.78 6.71
CA HIS A 46 16.19 4.73 6.34
C HIS A 46 16.28 5.00 4.83
N THR A 47 15.69 4.15 3.99
CA THR A 47 15.89 4.18 2.52
C THR A 47 14.66 4.63 1.75
N GLY A 48 13.46 4.61 2.34
CA GLY A 48 12.24 4.84 1.56
C GLY A 48 12.05 6.28 1.09
N ARG A 49 12.70 7.27 1.72
CA ARG A 49 12.76 8.64 1.17
C ARG A 49 13.60 8.70 -0.11
N GLU A 50 14.71 7.98 -0.15
CA GLU A 50 15.57 7.90 -1.33
C GLU A 50 14.87 7.14 -2.47
N ILE A 51 14.17 6.06 -2.15
CA ILE A 51 13.39 5.29 -3.13
C ILE A 51 12.27 6.14 -3.72
N GLN A 52 11.52 6.90 -2.90
CA GLN A 52 10.51 7.84 -3.38
C GLN A 52 11.11 8.91 -4.30
N ALA A 53 12.28 9.46 -3.98
CA ALA A 53 12.92 10.47 -4.81
C ALA A 53 13.41 9.92 -6.16
N LYS A 54 13.70 8.61 -6.24
CA LYS A 54 14.16 7.93 -7.46
C LYS A 54 13.03 7.33 -8.30
N SER A 55 11.84 7.15 -7.71
CA SER A 55 10.70 6.51 -8.38
C SER A 55 9.72 7.58 -8.87
N SER A 56 9.16 7.36 -10.05
CA SER A 56 8.13 8.24 -10.62
C SER A 56 6.74 7.94 -10.07
N ASP A 57 5.85 8.93 -10.11
CA ASP A 57 4.43 8.76 -9.76
C ASP A 57 3.78 7.65 -10.60
N ALA A 58 4.16 7.54 -11.89
CA ALA A 58 3.66 6.50 -12.78
C ALA A 58 4.03 5.08 -12.30
N GLU A 59 5.24 4.90 -11.76
CA GLU A 59 5.65 3.62 -11.18
C GLU A 59 4.88 3.31 -9.90
N PHE A 60 4.66 4.29 -9.03
CA PHE A 60 3.81 4.12 -7.84
C PHE A 60 2.36 3.76 -8.22
N VAL A 61 1.77 4.47 -9.18
CA VAL A 61 0.43 4.17 -9.69
C VAL A 61 0.38 2.75 -10.26
N ARG A 62 1.42 2.31 -10.99
CA ARG A 62 1.50 0.94 -11.51
C ARG A 62 1.46 -0.10 -10.39
N VAL A 63 2.35 0.02 -9.39
CA VAL A 63 2.43 -0.98 -8.30
C VAL A 63 1.21 -0.96 -7.37
N ILE A 64 0.61 0.21 -7.14
CA ILE A 64 -0.68 0.33 -6.44
C ILE A 64 -1.79 -0.36 -7.25
N GLY A 65 -1.82 -0.15 -8.57
CA GLY A 65 -2.75 -0.82 -9.46
C GLY A 65 -2.59 -2.34 -9.49
N GLU A 66 -1.36 -2.85 -9.37
CA GLU A 66 -1.08 -4.29 -9.21
C GLU A 66 -1.63 -4.82 -7.88
N GLY A 67 -1.39 -4.11 -6.77
CA GLY A 67 -1.95 -4.45 -5.46
C GLY A 67 -3.48 -4.44 -5.46
N TRP A 68 -4.09 -3.46 -6.14
CA TRP A 68 -5.54 -3.39 -6.34
C TRP A 68 -6.07 -4.59 -7.13
N ARG A 69 -5.43 -4.93 -8.27
CA ARG A 69 -5.83 -6.10 -9.08
C ARG A 69 -5.75 -7.39 -8.27
N TYR A 70 -4.71 -7.56 -7.47
CA TYR A 70 -4.58 -8.71 -6.57
C TYR A 70 -5.70 -8.74 -5.53
N LEU A 71 -5.97 -7.60 -4.87
CA LEU A 71 -7.07 -7.53 -3.90
C LEU A 71 -8.42 -7.88 -4.54
N ASN A 72 -8.67 -7.42 -5.77
CA ASN A 72 -9.91 -7.68 -6.50
C ASN A 72 -10.05 -9.14 -7.00
N SER A 73 -8.95 -9.86 -7.17
CA SER A 73 -8.97 -11.26 -7.60
C SER A 73 -9.25 -12.24 -6.44
N ARG A 74 -9.13 -11.78 -5.19
CA ARG A 74 -9.34 -12.62 -4.02
C ARG A 74 -10.82 -13.00 -3.82
N PRO A 75 -11.12 -14.26 -3.47
CA PRO A 75 -12.50 -14.73 -3.26
C PRO A 75 -13.13 -14.22 -1.96
N ASP A 76 -12.31 -13.81 -0.99
CA ASP A 76 -12.73 -13.27 0.31
C ASP A 76 -12.86 -11.74 0.31
N VAL A 77 -12.94 -11.12 -0.88
CA VAL A 77 -13.10 -9.67 -1.05
C VAL A 77 -14.42 -9.37 -1.75
N ASP A 78 -15.25 -8.56 -1.10
CA ASP A 78 -16.42 -7.96 -1.73
C ASP A 78 -16.00 -6.82 -2.66
N ARG A 79 -16.09 -7.07 -3.97
CA ARG A 79 -15.65 -6.14 -5.02
C ARG A 79 -16.46 -4.84 -5.05
N SER A 80 -17.68 -4.84 -4.51
CA SER A 80 -18.51 -3.64 -4.42
C SER A 80 -18.10 -2.70 -3.28
N ARG A 81 -17.23 -3.17 -2.37
CA ARG A 81 -16.81 -2.46 -1.16
C ARG A 81 -15.29 -2.46 -0.98
N ILE A 82 -14.58 -1.98 -1.98
CA ILE A 82 -13.13 -1.82 -1.91
C ILE A 82 -12.77 -0.35 -1.63
N ALA A 83 -12.14 -0.11 -0.48
CA ALA A 83 -11.52 1.16 -0.12
C ALA A 83 -9.99 1.09 -0.23
N VAL A 84 -9.36 2.21 -0.58
CA VAL A 84 -7.92 2.43 -0.50
C VAL A 84 -7.66 3.45 0.62
N ALA A 85 -6.81 3.10 1.58
CA ALA A 85 -6.28 4.06 2.56
C ALA A 85 -4.76 4.04 2.49
N GLY A 86 -4.14 5.19 2.72
CA GLY A 86 -2.69 5.30 2.71
C GLY A 86 -2.26 6.35 3.71
N TYR A 87 -1.18 6.06 4.42
CA TYR A 87 -0.50 7.05 5.24
C TYR A 87 0.61 7.62 4.37
N CYS A 88 0.36 8.76 3.72
CA CYS A 88 1.39 9.45 2.94
C CYS A 88 1.93 10.65 3.74
N THR A 89 3.25 10.76 3.87
CA THR A 89 3.91 12.06 4.02
C THR A 89 3.90 12.77 2.66
N GLY A 90 2.73 13.27 2.26
CA GLY A 90 2.50 13.86 0.94
C GLY A 90 1.01 13.78 0.57
N GLY A 91 0.24 14.81 0.95
CA GLY A 91 -1.22 14.86 0.86
C GLY A 91 -1.84 14.90 -0.54
N GLU A 92 -1.18 14.39 -1.58
CA GLU A 92 -1.73 14.30 -2.92
C GLU A 92 -1.48 12.90 -3.46
N ILE A 93 -2.56 12.14 -3.65
CA ILE A 93 -2.84 11.04 -4.60
C ILE A 93 -4.00 10.27 -3.94
N ALA A 94 -5.15 10.94 -3.87
CA ALA A 94 -6.43 10.25 -3.88
C ALA A 94 -6.91 10.37 -5.32
N PRO A 95 -7.17 9.27 -6.05
CA PRO A 95 -7.76 9.38 -7.38
C PRO A 95 -9.12 10.05 -7.22
N ARG A 96 -9.25 11.28 -7.73
CA ARG A 96 -10.56 11.86 -8.01
C ARG A 96 -11.10 11.11 -9.23
N GLY A 97 -12.29 10.56 -9.08
CA GLY A 97 -13.03 9.91 -10.15
C GLY A 97 -13.42 10.87 -11.26
#